data_AF-A0A7K2XGA7-F1
#
_entry.id   AF-A0A7K2XGA7-F1
#
_cell.length_a   1.000
_cell.length_b   1.000
_cell.length_c   1.000
_cell.angle_alpha   90.00
_cell.angle_beta   90.00
_cell.angle_gamma   90.00
#
_symmetry.space_group_name_H-M   'P 1'
#
loop_
_entity.id
_entity.type
_entity.pdbx_description
1 polymer ?
#
loop_
_entity_poly.entity_id
_entity_poly.type
_entity_poly.pdbx_seq_one_letter_code
_entity_poly.pdbx_strand_id
1 'polypeptide(L)'
;PGRVDMGIGRAGGPAGDFPARLRELSSVLRLPSGGEPYPGALSAVPPVPPELWLLGASEGSGTAAGELGVGFAFAHFLVPGPSTRALEAYRA
;
A
#
# COMPACT_ATOMS: atom_id res chain seq x y z
N PRO A 1 -7.57 16.02 12.38
CA PRO A 1 -7.00 14.66 12.51
C PRO A 1 -7.85 13.67 11.72
N GLY A 2 -7.27 12.60 11.17
CA GLY A 2 -8.01 11.56 10.44
C GLY A 2 -8.61 12.01 9.09
N ARG A 3 -7.89 12.85 8.32
CA ARG A 3 -8.31 13.29 6.97
C ARG A 3 -7.18 13.20 5.95
N VAL A 4 -6.22 12.31 6.19
CA VAL A 4 -5.03 12.18 5.35
C VAL A 4 -4.97 10.75 4.86
N ASP A 5 -5.03 10.61 3.55
CA ASP A 5 -4.78 9.36 2.85
C ASP A 5 -3.35 9.38 2.31
N MET A 6 -2.65 8.27 2.46
CA MET A 6 -1.31 8.06 1.93
C MET A 6 -1.37 7.08 0.77
N GLY A 7 -1.49 7.59 -0.45
CA GLY A 7 -1.45 6.79 -1.67
C GLY A 7 -0.01 6.49 -2.10
N ILE A 8 0.33 5.20 -2.22
CA ILE A 8 1.67 4.73 -2.64
C ILE A 8 1.54 3.94 -3.93
N GLY A 9 2.30 4.36 -4.95
CA GLY A 9 2.41 3.64 -6.22
C GLY A 9 3.81 3.07 -6.44
N ARG A 10 3.91 2.03 -7.26
CA ARG A 10 5.20 1.49 -7.67
C ARG A 10 5.90 2.46 -8.63
N ALA A 11 7.19 2.70 -8.43
CA ALA A 11 8.01 3.36 -9.43
C ALA A 11 8.20 2.47 -10.67
N GLY A 12 8.44 3.08 -11.83
CA GLY A 12 8.86 2.35 -13.03
C GLY A 12 10.18 1.60 -12.81
N GLY A 13 10.47 0.60 -13.64
CA GLY A 13 11.70 -0.20 -13.52
C GLY A 13 11.56 -1.40 -12.54
N PRO A 14 12.68 -2.06 -12.19
CA PRO A 14 12.69 -3.26 -11.36
C PRO A 14 12.44 -2.92 -9.88
N ALA A 15 11.18 -2.68 -9.52
CA ALA A 15 10.76 -2.47 -8.14
C ALA A 15 10.46 -3.80 -7.42
N GLY A 16 11.46 -4.70 -7.40
CA GLY A 16 11.34 -6.01 -6.77
C GLY A 16 11.27 -5.97 -5.24
N ASP A 17 11.82 -4.92 -4.63
CA ASP A 17 11.81 -4.68 -3.18
C ASP A 17 10.54 -3.98 -2.69
N PHE A 18 9.63 -3.59 -3.60
CA PHE A 18 8.45 -2.82 -3.28
C PHE A 18 7.57 -3.42 -2.16
N PRO A 19 7.29 -4.74 -2.13
CA PRO A 19 6.57 -5.33 -1.00
C PRO A 19 7.30 -5.18 0.34
N ALA A 20 8.63 -5.27 0.36
CA ALA A 20 9.42 -5.06 1.57
C ALA A 20 9.36 -3.60 2.04
N ARG A 21 9.42 -2.64 1.10
CA ARG A 21 9.26 -1.20 1.39
C ARG A 21 7.87 -0.85 1.94
N LEU A 22 6.82 -1.49 1.44
CA LEU A 22 5.47 -1.29 1.97
C LEU A 22 5.32 -1.80 3.41
N ARG A 23 5.93 -2.94 3.74
CA ARG A 23 5.96 -3.44 5.13
C ARG A 23 6.77 -2.51 6.05
N GLU A 24 7.94 -2.06 5.59
CA GLU A 24 8.75 -1.07 6.31
C GLU A 24 7.96 0.22 6.58
N LEU A 25 7.27 0.76 5.57
CA LEU A 25 6.41 1.92 5.72
C LEU A 25 5.26 1.66 6.72
N SER A 26 4.67 0.48 6.68
CA SER A 26 3.61 0.10 7.64
C SER A 26 4.13 0.10 9.09
N SER A 27 5.37 -0.38 9.30
CA SER A 27 6.07 -0.27 10.59
C SER A 27 6.35 1.18 11.00
N VAL A 28 6.78 2.03 10.07
CA VAL A 28 7.01 3.48 10.31
C VAL A 28 5.71 4.16 10.77
N LEU A 29 4.61 3.86 10.09
CA LEU A 29 3.28 4.42 10.37
C LEU A 29 2.58 3.75 11.55
N ARG A 30 3.18 2.71 12.14
CA ARG A 30 2.61 1.91 13.25
C ARG A 30 1.23 1.34 12.88
N LEU A 31 1.08 0.90 11.65
CA LEU A 31 -0.11 0.20 11.17
C LEU A 31 -0.08 -1.27 11.63
N PRO A 32 -1.24 -1.94 11.76
CA PRO A 32 -1.31 -3.35 12.14
C PRO A 32 -0.56 -4.30 11.20
N SER A 33 -0.44 -3.92 9.92
CA SER A 33 0.33 -4.65 8.90
C SER A 33 1.84 -4.42 8.97
N GLY A 34 2.29 -3.52 9.85
CA GLY A 34 3.68 -3.38 10.23
C GLY A 34 4.16 -4.62 10.98
N GLY A 35 5.40 -5.02 10.71
CA GLY A 35 6.06 -6.09 11.45
C GLY A 35 6.74 -5.52 12.70
N GLU A 36 8.06 -5.68 12.76
CA GLU A 36 8.86 -5.09 13.83
C GLU A 36 8.73 -3.56 13.89
N PRO A 37 8.80 -2.95 15.09
CA PRO A 37 8.84 -1.51 15.23
C PRO A 37 9.97 -0.89 14.41
N TYR A 38 9.67 0.17 13.67
CA TYR A 38 10.71 0.89 12.94
C TYR A 38 11.72 1.49 13.93
N PRO A 39 13.03 1.21 13.80
CA PRO A 39 14.03 1.58 14.80
C PRO A 39 14.34 3.09 14.83
N GLY A 40 13.99 3.83 13.77
CA GLY A 40 14.26 5.25 13.66
C GLY A 40 13.25 6.13 14.40
N ALA A 41 13.73 7.23 14.97
CA ALA A 41 12.87 8.26 15.54
C ALA A 41 12.24 9.12 14.43
N LEU A 42 10.91 9.18 14.40
CA LEU A 42 10.19 10.15 13.57
C LEU A 42 10.23 11.52 14.23
N SER A 43 10.55 12.57 13.46
CA SER A 43 10.53 13.95 13.97
C SER A 43 9.12 14.40 14.41
N ALA A 44 8.08 13.77 13.87
CA ALA A 44 6.70 13.95 14.30
C ALA A 44 5.91 12.67 14.03
N VAL A 45 5.05 12.28 14.98
CA VAL A 45 4.09 11.19 14.81
C VAL A 45 2.70 11.77 14.97
N PRO A 46 1.82 11.67 13.95
CA PRO A 46 0.47 12.19 14.08
C PRO A 46 -0.32 11.37 15.12
N PRO A 47 -1.24 12.00 15.87
CA PRO A 47 -2.07 11.30 16.86
C PRO A 47 -3.02 10.28 16.23
N VAL A 48 -3.31 10.43 14.93
CA VAL A 48 -4.08 9.47 14.13
C VAL A 48 -3.22 9.11 12.92
N PRO A 49 -2.89 7.83 12.70
CA PRO A 49 -2.14 7.43 11.51
C PRO A 49 -2.93 7.72 10.23
N PRO A 50 -2.26 8.02 9.10
CA PRO A 50 -2.94 8.18 7.83
C PRO A 50 -3.51 6.84 7.34
N GLU A 51 -4.54 6.88 6.51
CA GLU A 51 -5.06 5.69 5.85
C GLU A 51 -4.14 5.32 4.67
N LEU A 52 -3.58 4.10 4.67
CA LEU A 52 -2.66 3.66 3.63
C LEU A 52 -3.43 3.08 2.44
N TRP A 53 -3.09 3.54 1.24
CA TRP A 53 -3.68 3.10 -0.02
C TRP A 53 -2.59 2.63 -0.99
N LEU A 54 -2.77 1.46 -1.57
CA LEU A 54 -1.92 0.95 -2.66
C LEU A 54 -2.51 1.33 -4.02
N LEU A 55 -1.72 2.02 -4.83
CA LEU A 55 -2.05 2.41 -6.20
C LEU A 55 -1.41 1.40 -7.17
N GLY A 56 -2.23 0.71 -7.96
CA GLY A 56 -1.76 -0.40 -8.79
C GLY A 56 -2.49 -0.53 -10.12
N ALA A 57 -1.90 -1.29 -11.05
CA ALA A 57 -2.44 -1.51 -12.39
C ALA A 57 -2.32 -2.98 -12.85
N SER A 58 -2.14 -3.91 -11.90
CA SER A 58 -2.00 -5.34 -12.15
C SER A 58 -2.75 -6.18 -11.14
N GLU A 59 -3.01 -7.44 -11.48
CA GLU A 59 -3.58 -8.42 -10.55
C GLU A 59 -2.72 -8.58 -9.30
N GLY A 60 -1.40 -8.70 -9.46
CA GLY A 60 -0.46 -8.80 -8.34
C GLY A 60 -0.46 -7.60 -7.40
N SER A 61 -0.78 -6.38 -7.89
CA SER A 61 -0.98 -5.23 -7.01
C SER A 61 -2.26 -5.33 -6.18
N GLY A 62 -3.30 -5.97 -6.72
CA GLY A 62 -4.53 -6.27 -5.97
C GLY A 62 -4.27 -7.28 -4.85
N THR A 63 -3.61 -8.40 -5.18
CA THR A 63 -3.19 -9.41 -4.18
C THR A 63 -2.35 -8.78 -3.08
N ALA A 64 -1.34 -7.98 -3.43
CA ALA A 64 -0.47 -7.34 -2.44
C ALA A 64 -1.23 -6.38 -1.52
N ALA A 65 -2.21 -5.62 -2.03
CA ALA A 65 -3.05 -4.75 -1.19
C ALA A 65 -3.91 -5.57 -0.20
N GLY A 66 -4.47 -6.68 -0.67
CA GLY A 66 -5.28 -7.59 0.15
C GLY A 66 -4.46 -8.22 1.27
N GLU A 67 -3.29 -8.77 0.94
CA GLU A 67 -2.34 -9.36 1.93
C GLU A 67 -1.89 -8.36 2.99
N LEU A 68 -1.71 -7.09 2.62
CA LEU A 68 -1.33 -6.02 3.54
C LEU A 68 -2.52 -5.44 4.33
N GLY A 69 -3.75 -5.77 3.96
CA GLY A 69 -4.97 -5.24 4.59
C GLY A 69 -5.12 -3.71 4.44
N VAL A 70 -4.69 -3.16 3.30
CA VAL A 70 -4.72 -1.70 3.03
C VAL A 70 -5.78 -1.35 1.97
N GLY A 71 -6.07 -0.06 1.79
CA GLY A 71 -6.93 0.40 0.69
C GLY A 71 -6.29 0.09 -0.67
N PHE A 72 -7.09 -0.14 -1.71
CA PHE A 72 -6.60 -0.40 -3.07
C PHE A 72 -7.29 0.49 -4.10
N ALA A 73 -6.50 1.16 -4.94
CA ALA A 73 -7.00 1.91 -6.08
C ALA A 73 -6.36 1.41 -7.38
N PHE A 74 -7.19 0.84 -8.26
CA PHE A 74 -6.76 0.32 -9.55
C PHE A 74 -6.78 1.40 -10.64
N ALA A 75 -5.66 1.57 -11.34
CA ALA A 75 -5.50 2.54 -12.44
C ALA A 75 -6.09 2.00 -13.76
N HIS A 76 -7.41 1.90 -13.84
CA HIS A 76 -8.12 1.39 -15.02
C HIS A 76 -7.81 2.16 -16.30
N PHE A 77 -7.67 3.49 -16.20
CA PHE A 77 -7.33 4.35 -17.33
C PHE A 77 -5.93 4.07 -17.91
N LEU A 78 -5.01 3.49 -17.12
CA LEU A 78 -3.65 3.17 -17.55
C LEU A 78 -3.59 1.75 -18.15
N VAL A 79 -4.19 0.78 -17.47
CA VAL A 79 -4.20 -0.64 -17.89
C VAL A 79 -5.60 -1.21 -17.66
N PRO A 80 -6.52 -1.12 -18.63
CA PRO A 80 -7.93 -1.48 -18.40
C PRO A 80 -8.16 -2.99 -18.26
N GLY A 81 -7.40 -3.79 -19.01
CA GLY A 81 -7.59 -5.24 -19.15
C GLY A 81 -7.70 -6.03 -17.84
N PRO A 82 -6.76 -5.90 -16.89
CA PRO A 82 -6.76 -6.70 -15.66
C PRO A 82 -7.63 -6.13 -14.53
N SER A 83 -8.41 -5.06 -14.76
CA SER A 83 -9.15 -4.36 -13.68
C SER A 83 -10.05 -5.26 -12.83
N THR A 84 -10.92 -6.06 -13.45
CA THR A 84 -11.81 -6.98 -12.71
C THR A 84 -11.02 -7.98 -11.88
N ARG A 85 -10.03 -8.65 -12.47
CA ARG A 85 -9.19 -9.64 -11.78
C ARG A 85 -8.40 -9.03 -10.64
N ALA A 86 -7.87 -7.82 -10.81
CA ALA A 86 -7.14 -7.13 -9.75
C ALA A 86 -8.04 -6.78 -8.56
N LEU A 87 -9.28 -6.36 -8.82
CA LEU A 87 -10.25 -6.08 -7.76
C LEU A 87 -10.77 -7.36 -7.09
N GLU A 88 -10.90 -8.46 -7.82
CA GLU A 88 -11.21 -9.78 -7.26
C GLU A 88 -10.08 -10.29 -6.38
N ALA A 89 -8.83 -10.23 -6.86
CA ALA A 89 -7.64 -10.62 -6.12
C ALA A 89 -7.44 -9.79 -4.83
N TYR A 90 -7.87 -8.53 -4.82
CA TYR A 90 -7.87 -7.70 -3.62
C TYR A 90 -8.89 -8.16 -2.55
N ARG A 91 -10.03 -8.71 -2.97
CA ARG A 91 -11.14 -9.10 -2.07
C ARG A 91 -11.10 -10.55 -1.61
N ALA A 92 -10.27 -11.39 -2.24
CA ALA A 92 -10.13 -12.80 -1.95
C ALA A 92 -9.44 -13.01 -0.60
#